data_AF-A0A1H1JXN6-F1
#
_entry.id   AF-A0A1H1JXN6-F1
#
_cell.length_a   1.000
_cell.length_b   1.000
_cell.length_c   1.000
_cell.angle_alpha   90.00
_cell.angle_beta   90.00
_cell.angle_gamma   90.00
#
_symmetry.space_group_name_H-M   'P 1'
#
loop_
_entity.id
_entity.type
_entity.pdbx_description
1 polymer ?
#
loop_
_entity_poly.entity_id
_entity_poly.type
_entity_poly.pdbx_seq_one_letter_code
_entity_poly.pdbx_strand_id
1 'polypeptide(L)'
;MDPIDYLVPYYRKFNALPFLVQRALLIVLFLACFVVGVKLFPYSEHLGGAFLIFCQVGLVWATGLWRLGRPLFKAFVIYLRIFH
;
A
#
# COMPACT_ATOMS: atom_id res chain seq x y z
N MET A 1 -24.33 -8.55 -16.15
CA MET A 1 -23.01 -7.89 -16.31
C MET A 1 -22.27 -8.08 -15.02
N ASP A 2 -21.15 -8.77 -15.05
CA ASP A 2 -20.38 -9.01 -13.85
C ASP A 2 -19.75 -7.69 -13.36
N PRO A 3 -19.76 -7.42 -12.04
CA PRO A 3 -19.15 -6.21 -11.49
C PRO A 3 -17.64 -6.12 -11.80
N ILE A 4 -17.02 -7.26 -12.13
CA ILE A 4 -15.64 -7.36 -12.57
C ILE A 4 -15.46 -6.71 -13.95
N ASP A 5 -16.38 -6.93 -14.89
CA ASP A 5 -16.29 -6.38 -16.25
C ASP A 5 -16.33 -4.85 -16.27
N TYR A 6 -17.01 -4.25 -15.29
CA TYR A 6 -17.01 -2.80 -15.09
C TYR A 6 -15.69 -2.26 -14.57
N LEU A 7 -14.94 -3.04 -13.77
CA LEU A 7 -13.67 -2.60 -13.17
C LEU A 7 -12.48 -2.73 -14.13
N VAL A 8 -12.49 -3.72 -15.01
CA VAL A 8 -11.42 -4.01 -15.98
C VAL A 8 -10.95 -2.76 -16.76
N PRO A 9 -11.83 -1.92 -17.35
CA PRO A 9 -11.38 -0.76 -18.10
C PRO A 9 -10.69 0.31 -17.22
N TYR A 10 -11.15 0.50 -15.99
CA TYR A 10 -10.51 1.44 -15.05
C TYR A 10 -9.12 0.94 -14.62
N TYR A 11 -9.00 -0.36 -14.35
CA TYR A 11 -7.73 -0.97 -14.00
C TYR A 11 -6.70 -0.86 -15.13
N ARG A 12 -7.13 -1.07 -16.39
CA ARG A 12 -6.27 -0.88 -17.56
C ARG A 12 -5.82 0.58 -17.73
N LYS A 13 -6.72 1.54 -17.57
CA LYS A 13 -6.38 2.97 -17.62
C LYS A 13 -5.41 3.36 -16.52
N PHE A 14 -5.59 2.84 -15.31
CA PHE A 14 -4.68 3.06 -14.19
C PHE A 14 -3.28 2.51 -14.49
N ASN A 15 -3.19 1.28 -15.01
CA ASN A 15 -1.91 0.65 -15.37
C ASN A 15 -1.20 1.33 -16.55
N ALA A 16 -1.92 2.08 -17.39
CA ALA A 16 -1.34 2.86 -18.48
C ALA A 16 -0.71 4.19 -18.01
N LEU A 17 -0.97 4.64 -16.78
CA LEU A 17 -0.42 5.88 -16.26
C LEU A 17 1.11 5.77 -16.02
N PRO A 18 1.84 6.90 -16.04
CA PRO A 18 3.25 6.93 -15.65
C PRO A 18 3.41 6.41 -14.22
N PHE A 19 4.51 5.70 -13.95
CA PHE A 19 4.81 5.11 -12.64
C PHE A 19 4.62 6.11 -11.50
N LEU A 20 5.11 7.34 -11.67
CA LEU A 20 5.04 8.38 -10.64
C LEU A 20 3.59 8.81 -10.34
N VAL A 21 2.72 8.86 -11.37
CA VAL A 21 1.30 9.22 -11.24
C VAL A 21 0.51 8.11 -10.55
N GLN A 22 0.76 6.85 -10.90
CA GLN A 22 0.15 5.70 -10.21
C GLN A 22 0.46 5.72 -8.71
N ARG A 23 1.73 6.01 -8.38
CA ARG A 23 2.19 6.07 -6.99
C ARG A 23 1.58 7.26 -6.24
N ALA A 24 1.51 8.43 -6.87
CA ALA A 24 0.86 9.61 -6.31
C ALA A 24 -0.63 9.34 -6.01
N LEU A 25 -1.36 8.71 -6.93
CA LEU A 25 -2.77 8.35 -6.72
C LEU A 25 -2.96 7.36 -5.56
N LEU A 26 -2.07 6.38 -5.41
CA LEU A 26 -2.12 5.44 -4.29
C LEU A 26 -1.76 6.11 -2.95
N ILE A 27 -0.87 7.11 -2.95
CA ILE A 27 -0.57 7.92 -1.76
C ILE A 27 -1.77 8.79 -1.38
N VAL A 28 -2.45 9.40 -2.35
CA VAL A 28 -3.68 10.16 -2.11
C VAL A 28 -4.77 9.25 -1.55
N LEU A 29 -4.93 8.05 -2.11
CA LEU A 29 -5.86 7.05 -1.59
C LEU A 29 -5.52 6.65 -0.15
N PHE A 30 -4.23 6.43 0.15
CA PHE A 30 -3.76 6.17 1.51
C PHE A 30 -4.12 7.32 2.47
N LEU A 31 -3.85 8.57 2.10
CA LEU A 31 -4.18 9.72 2.94
C LEU A 31 -5.68 9.81 3.22
N ALA A 32 -6.51 9.57 2.21
CA ALA A 32 -7.96 9.53 2.38
C ALA A 32 -8.38 8.43 3.36
N CYS A 33 -7.88 7.20 3.19
CA CYS A 33 -8.18 6.09 4.09
C CYS A 33 -7.63 6.34 5.52
N PHE A 34 -6.46 6.95 5.66
CA PHE A 34 -5.89 7.29 6.95
C PHE A 34 -6.76 8.30 7.71
N VAL A 35 -7.22 9.36 7.03
CA VAL A 35 -8.14 10.34 7.63
C VAL A 35 -9.45 9.69 8.06
N VAL A 36 -9.99 8.78 7.25
CA VAL A 36 -11.19 8.00 7.61
C VAL A 36 -10.93 7.11 8.83
N GLY A 37 -9.79 6.40 8.87
CA GLY A 37 -9.41 5.55 9.99
C GLY A 37 -9.25 6.31 11.31
N VAL A 38 -8.60 7.48 11.29
CA VAL A 38 -8.47 8.36 12.46
C VAL A 38 -9.84 8.85 12.93
N LYS A 39 -10.74 9.21 12.00
CA LYS A 39 -12.11 9.60 12.35
C LYS A 39 -12.96 8.43 12.86
N LEU A 40 -12.65 7.19 12.49
CA LEU A 40 -13.34 6.00 12.97
C LEU A 40 -12.88 5.57 14.37
N PHE A 41 -11.64 5.88 14.73
CA PHE A 41 -11.04 5.54 16.02
C PHE A 41 -11.90 5.92 17.25
N PRO A 42 -12.50 7.13 17.35
CA PRO A 42 -13.36 7.48 18.48
C PRO A 42 -14.69 6.70 18.56
N TYR A 43 -15.13 6.06 17.46
CA TYR A 43 -16.36 5.26 17.45
C TYR A 43 -16.10 3.78 17.75
N SER A 44 -14.91 3.29 17.39
CA SER A 44 -14.48 1.93 17.68
C SER A 44 -12.97 1.83 17.56
N GLU A 45 -12.28 1.68 18.70
CA GLU A 45 -10.82 1.53 18.72
C GLU A 45 -10.35 0.30 17.94
N HIS A 46 -11.09 -0.81 18.04
CA HIS A 46 -10.74 -2.05 17.35
C HIS A 46 -10.86 -1.91 15.81
N LEU A 47 -11.96 -1.32 15.33
CA LEU A 47 -12.16 -1.13 13.89
C LEU A 47 -11.23 -0.03 13.34
N GLY A 48 -11.07 1.09 14.06
CA GLY A 48 -10.17 2.18 13.69
C GLY A 48 -8.71 1.71 13.66
N GLY A 49 -8.26 0.99 14.68
CA GLY A 49 -6.92 0.43 14.76
C GLY A 49 -6.65 -0.57 13.64
N ALA A 50 -7.56 -1.53 13.41
CA ALA A 50 -7.43 -2.50 12.31
C ALA A 50 -7.41 -1.80 10.94
N PHE A 51 -8.25 -0.79 10.73
CA PHE A 51 -8.30 -0.04 9.48
C PHE A 51 -7.02 0.74 9.22
N LEU A 52 -6.43 1.37 10.26
CA LEU A 52 -5.15 2.06 10.15
C LEU A 52 -3.99 1.11 9.82
N ILE A 53 -3.98 -0.10 10.39
CA ILE A 53 -3.00 -1.15 10.04
C ILE A 53 -3.14 -1.55 8.56
N PHE A 54 -4.36 -1.81 8.10
CA PHE A 54 -4.62 -2.11 6.69
C PHE A 54 -4.17 -0.97 5.76
N CYS A 55 -4.38 0.29 6.16
CA CYS A 55 -3.89 1.46 5.42
C CYS A 55 -2.36 1.45 5.32
N GLN A 56 -1.63 1.14 6.39
CA GLN A 56 -0.17 1.07 6.35
C GLN A 56 0.34 -0.03 5.41
N VAL A 57 -0.30 -1.20 5.37
CA VAL A 57 0.03 -2.25 4.40
C VAL A 57 -0.21 -1.76 2.97
N GLY A 58 -1.30 -1.04 2.75
CA GLY A 58 -1.59 -0.36 1.48
C GLY A 58 -0.51 0.65 1.09
N LEU A 59 0.04 1.41 2.04
CA LEU A 59 1.15 2.36 1.80
C LEU A 59 2.43 1.64 1.38
N VAL A 60 2.79 0.55 2.04
CA VAL A 60 3.98 -0.26 1.70
C VAL A 60 3.86 -0.82 0.28
N TRP A 61 2.65 -1.22 -0.11
CA TRP A 61 2.34 -1.64 -1.48
C TRP A 61 2.39 -0.46 -2.47
N ALA A 62 1.83 0.69 -2.08
CA ALA A 62 1.75 1.92 -2.85
C ALA A 62 3.10 2.59 -3.08
N THR A 63 4.06 2.44 -2.19
CA THR A 63 5.43 2.98 -2.34
C THR A 63 6.35 2.03 -3.10
N GLY A 64 5.95 0.77 -3.25
CA GLY A 64 6.82 -0.25 -3.83
C GLY A 64 7.96 -0.64 -2.89
N LEU A 65 7.86 -0.32 -1.60
CA LEU A 65 8.77 -0.78 -0.54
C LEU A 65 8.91 -2.31 -0.54
N TRP A 66 7.90 -3.04 -1.01
CA TRP A 66 8.00 -4.49 -1.24
C TRP A 66 9.11 -4.88 -2.23
N ARG A 67 9.42 -4.03 -3.23
CA ARG A 67 10.58 -4.24 -4.11
C ARG A 67 11.90 -4.00 -3.39
N LEU A 68 11.92 -3.15 -2.35
CA LEU A 68 13.06 -2.96 -1.46
C LEU A 68 13.25 -4.13 -0.48
N GLY A 69 12.22 -4.97 -0.28
CA GLY A 69 12.34 -6.20 0.53
C GLY A 69 13.39 -7.17 -0.01
N ARG A 70 13.51 -7.33 -1.33
CA ARG A 70 14.57 -8.16 -1.96
C ARG A 70 15.99 -7.65 -1.70
N PRO A 71 16.34 -6.38 -1.96
CA PRO A 71 17.67 -5.86 -1.67
C PRO A 71 17.94 -5.76 -0.17
N LEU A 72 16.96 -5.41 0.67
CA LEU A 72 17.13 -5.40 2.14
C LEU A 72 17.39 -6.80 2.69
N PHE A 73 16.65 -7.80 2.22
CA PHE A 73 16.89 -9.20 2.61
C PHE A 73 18.26 -9.69 2.15
N LYS A 74 18.68 -9.35 0.92
CA LYS A 74 20.04 -9.63 0.45
C LYS A 74 21.11 -8.94 1.30
N ALA A 75 20.93 -7.66 1.63
CA ALA A 75 21.85 -6.92 2.49
C ALA A 75 21.93 -7.54 3.90
N PHE A 76 20.79 -7.96 4.45
CA PHE A 76 20.70 -8.64 5.73
C PHE A 76 21.43 -9.99 5.72
N VAL A 77 21.26 -10.80 4.67
CA VAL A 77 21.98 -12.07 4.49
C VAL A 77 23.49 -11.84 4.35
N ILE A 78 23.91 -10.81 3.61
CA ILE A 78 25.33 -10.44 3.48
C ILE A 78 25.91 -10.03 4.84
N TYR A 79 25.17 -9.20 5.59
CA TYR A 79 25.58 -8.78 6.94
C TYR A 79 25.74 -9.97 7.88
N LEU A 80 24.77 -10.88 7.91
CA LEU A 80 24.84 -12.13 8.67
C LEU A 80 26.06 -12.99 8.29
N ARG A 81 26.43 -13.01 7.01
CA ARG A 81 27.59 -13.76 6.50
C ARG A 81 28.94 -13.09 6.81
N ILE A 82 28.96 -11.80 7.10
CA ILE A 82 30.19 -11.06 7.47
C ILE A 82 30.46 -11.18 8.98
N PHE A 83 29.39 -11.23 9.78
CA PHE A 83 29.47 -11.25 11.24
C PHE A 83 29.39 -12.65 11.88
N HIS A 84 29.26 -13.71 11.07
CA HIS A 84 29.32 -15.12 11.46
C HIS A 84 30.34 -15.85 10.59
#